data_AF-A0A7C4ZI83-F1
#
_entry.id   AF-A0A7C4ZI83-F1
#
_cell.length_a   1.000
_cell.length_b   1.000
_cell.length_c   1.000
_cell.angle_alpha   90.00
_cell.angle_beta   90.00
_cell.angle_gamma   90.00
#
_symmetry.space_group_name_H-M   'P 1'
#
loop_
_entity.id
_entity.type
_entity.pdbx_description
1 polymer ?
#
loop_
_entity_poly.entity_id
_entity_poly.type
_entity_poly.pdbx_seq_one_letter_code
_entity_poly.pdbx_strand_id
1 'polypeptide(L)'
;MSDMLSYAKIVKNIGVDPRYQKSKLCYNPFPAIPVFSLYCPDTSSLCTTATTIFPVKAKKLENILRRAVQSTKSTIIFIEGSQGIGKSHFLGEVATNCEFLGLFPIFCQIYTGGGFSDITDRALQWLGLEGYTQLMLSFVKAIGLSELEIFQKNPYTIFHELIPMFQHAFNMQDRKVLERILRPFLNLDIGYSALFQTSHKYKNLILVTLIHLIWKTLSKKTLLVIDNLENRWPYFTTLNKAHFLSNMKIFVNSTNGKVIMMLSDDGQISKYLIRELKDINVELSIQRLKLPRLTIAKSIKLVSEYLQIARIPQKKNYNLHPFTRESIKFIYNISNGNTRTFLVLCHDILEEYVKSDHSKITVNGTRKSLS
;
A
#
# COMPACT_ATOMS: atom_id res chain seq x y z
N MET A 1 -7.88 -11.92 18.79
CA MET A 1 -8.51 -11.10 17.72
C MET A 1 -8.49 -11.90 16.42
N SER A 2 -9.26 -12.99 16.37
CA SER A 2 -9.10 -14.13 15.44
C SER A 2 -10.04 -14.14 14.24
N ASP A 3 -10.87 -13.12 14.02
CA ASP A 3 -11.86 -13.11 12.94
C ASP A 3 -11.71 -11.89 12.01
N MET A 4 -10.52 -11.71 11.44
CA MET A 4 -10.31 -10.87 10.24
C MET A 4 -9.66 -11.71 9.14
N LEU A 5 -10.39 -12.74 8.73
CA LEU A 5 -10.07 -13.49 7.52
C LEU A 5 -10.19 -12.57 6.31
N SER A 6 -9.04 -12.30 5.70
CA SER A 6 -8.80 -11.91 4.31
C SER A 6 -10.03 -12.02 3.38
N TYR A 7 -10.46 -10.92 2.75
CA TYR A 7 -11.52 -10.95 1.72
C TYR A 7 -11.17 -11.93 0.59
N ALA A 8 -9.89 -12.14 0.25
CA ALA A 8 -9.46 -13.13 -0.74
C ALA A 8 -9.57 -14.59 -0.23
N LYS A 9 -9.36 -14.86 1.08
CA LYS A 9 -9.62 -16.16 1.73
C LYS A 9 -11.11 -16.39 1.91
N ILE A 10 -11.87 -15.35 2.28
CA ILE A 10 -13.33 -15.37 2.31
C ILE A 10 -13.82 -15.69 0.90
N VAL A 11 -13.35 -15.01 -0.14
CA VAL A 11 -13.69 -15.27 -1.55
C VAL A 11 -13.27 -16.66 -2.05
N LYS A 12 -12.11 -17.19 -1.63
CA LYS A 12 -11.69 -18.56 -1.96
C LYS A 12 -12.50 -19.64 -1.22
N ASN A 13 -13.02 -19.34 -0.03
CA ASN A 13 -13.82 -20.26 0.79
C ASN A 13 -15.32 -20.05 0.62
N ILE A 14 -15.76 -18.95 0.00
CA ILE A 14 -17.13 -18.77 -0.47
C ILE A 14 -17.32 -19.80 -1.58
N GLY A 15 -18.08 -20.85 -1.26
CA GLY A 15 -18.59 -21.78 -2.26
C GLY A 15 -19.30 -21.01 -3.39
N VAL A 16 -19.57 -21.69 -4.50
CA VAL A 16 -20.21 -21.05 -5.66
C VAL A 16 -21.55 -20.42 -5.25
N ASP A 17 -21.65 -19.09 -5.27
CA ASP A 17 -22.91 -18.39 -5.03
C ASP A 17 -23.89 -18.74 -6.17
N PRO A 18 -25.04 -19.37 -5.86
CA PRO A 18 -26.00 -19.83 -6.87
C PRO A 18 -26.43 -18.73 -7.84
N ARG A 19 -26.49 -17.46 -7.38
CA ARG A 19 -26.91 -16.31 -8.19
C ARG A 19 -26.01 -16.10 -9.42
N TYR A 20 -24.72 -16.45 -9.33
CA TYR A 20 -23.74 -16.19 -10.39
C TYR A 20 -23.45 -17.41 -11.28
N GLN A 21 -24.08 -18.56 -11.01
CA GLN A 21 -23.86 -19.78 -11.81
C GLN A 21 -24.24 -19.59 -13.28
N LYS A 22 -25.33 -18.85 -13.56
CA LYS A 22 -25.74 -18.48 -14.93
C LYS A 22 -24.63 -17.70 -15.65
N SER A 23 -23.97 -16.79 -14.94
CA SER A 23 -22.82 -16.00 -15.39
C SER A 23 -21.51 -16.79 -15.47
N LYS A 24 -21.52 -18.06 -15.04
CA LYS A 24 -20.34 -18.94 -14.94
C LYS A 24 -19.28 -18.42 -13.96
N LEU A 25 -19.71 -17.65 -12.95
CA LEU A 25 -18.83 -17.10 -11.93
C LEU A 25 -19.17 -17.71 -10.57
N CYS A 26 -18.21 -17.72 -9.65
CA CYS A 26 -18.41 -18.12 -8.27
C CYS A 26 -19.01 -17.00 -7.41
N TYR A 27 -18.78 -15.73 -7.76
CA TYR A 27 -19.22 -14.52 -7.05
C TYR A 27 -19.03 -13.29 -7.97
N ASN A 28 -19.41 -12.09 -7.53
CA ASN A 28 -19.09 -10.83 -8.22
C ASN A 28 -17.63 -10.44 -7.98
N PRO A 29 -16.74 -10.47 -8.99
CA PRO A 29 -15.34 -10.12 -8.79
C PRO A 29 -15.11 -8.62 -8.64
N PHE A 30 -16.04 -7.80 -9.11
CA PHE A 30 -15.87 -6.35 -9.16
C PHE A 30 -16.09 -5.75 -7.78
N PRO A 31 -15.36 -4.68 -7.44
CA PRO A 31 -15.47 -4.08 -6.14
C PRO A 31 -16.66 -3.12 -6.05
N ALA A 32 -17.53 -3.35 -5.06
CA ALA A 32 -18.65 -2.45 -4.74
C ALA A 32 -18.18 -1.08 -4.19
N ILE A 33 -17.04 -1.10 -3.49
CA ILE A 33 -16.41 0.08 -2.88
C ILE A 33 -14.93 0.14 -3.30
N PRO A 34 -14.27 1.30 -3.24
CA PRO A 34 -12.85 1.41 -3.56
C PRO A 34 -12.02 0.41 -2.74
N VAL A 35 -11.18 -0.37 -3.43
CA VAL A 35 -10.60 -1.62 -2.91
C VAL A 35 -9.54 -1.43 -1.83
N PHE A 36 -8.93 -0.25 -1.73
CA PHE A 36 -7.91 0.01 -0.72
C PHE A 36 -8.53 0.65 0.53
N SER A 37 -9.02 -0.21 1.43
CA SER A 37 -9.24 0.12 2.83
C SER A 37 -8.36 -0.78 3.70
N LEU A 38 -7.86 -0.24 4.83
CA LEU A 38 -7.06 -1.00 5.81
C LEU A 38 -7.74 -2.28 6.32
N TYR A 39 -9.05 -2.39 6.16
CA TYR A 39 -9.86 -3.53 6.57
C TYR A 39 -9.82 -4.69 5.57
N CYS A 40 -9.11 -4.55 4.44
CA CYS A 40 -8.97 -5.59 3.42
C CYS A 40 -7.48 -5.88 3.12
N PRO A 41 -6.75 -6.51 4.07
CA PRO A 41 -5.29 -6.66 4.00
C PRO A 41 -4.80 -7.65 2.93
N ASP A 42 -5.68 -8.47 2.36
CA ASP A 42 -5.31 -9.50 1.38
C ASP A 42 -5.95 -9.22 0.01
N THR A 43 -5.61 -8.04 -0.53
CA THR A 43 -5.98 -7.64 -1.90
C THR A 43 -4.95 -8.10 -2.93
N SER A 44 -3.99 -8.94 -2.54
CA SER A 44 -2.89 -9.43 -3.38
C SER A 44 -3.35 -9.92 -4.77
N SER A 45 -4.48 -10.64 -4.83
CA SER A 45 -5.09 -11.11 -6.09
C SER A 45 -5.80 -10.03 -6.92
N LEU A 46 -6.27 -8.96 -6.30
CA LEU A 46 -6.85 -7.79 -6.98
C LEU A 46 -5.76 -6.80 -7.41
N CYS A 47 -4.65 -6.75 -6.66
CA CYS A 47 -3.50 -5.90 -6.91
C CYS A 47 -2.81 -6.21 -8.22
N THR A 48 -2.62 -7.47 -8.61
CA THR A 48 -1.91 -7.89 -9.84
C THR A 48 -2.44 -7.28 -11.15
N THR A 49 -3.65 -6.73 -11.14
CA THR A 49 -4.24 -6.11 -12.33
C THR A 49 -3.65 -4.72 -12.63
N ALA A 50 -3.10 -3.97 -11.67
CA ALA A 50 -2.74 -2.57 -11.91
C ALA A 50 -1.48 -2.40 -12.78
N THR A 51 -0.43 -3.20 -12.56
CA THR A 51 0.74 -3.27 -13.45
C THR A 51 0.35 -3.84 -14.81
N THR A 52 -0.66 -4.70 -14.85
CA THR A 52 -1.19 -5.26 -16.09
C THR A 52 -1.95 -4.23 -16.94
N ILE A 53 -2.61 -3.27 -16.30
CA ILE A 53 -3.22 -2.09 -16.94
C ILE A 53 -2.14 -1.08 -17.39
N PHE A 54 -1.08 -0.93 -16.60
CA PHE A 54 -0.03 0.06 -16.83
C PHE A 54 1.37 -0.55 -17.03
N PRO A 55 1.58 -1.51 -17.95
CA PRO A 55 2.81 -2.32 -18.01
C PRO A 55 4.05 -1.48 -18.33
N VAL A 56 3.90 -0.51 -19.25
CA VAL A 56 4.99 0.43 -19.58
C VAL A 56 5.37 1.31 -18.38
N LYS A 57 4.38 1.72 -17.57
CA LYS A 57 4.63 2.56 -16.38
C LYS A 57 5.21 1.72 -15.24
N ALA A 58 4.75 0.49 -15.06
CA ALA A 58 5.30 -0.48 -14.12
C ALA A 58 6.79 -0.74 -14.42
N LYS A 59 7.13 -1.07 -15.68
CA LYS A 59 8.53 -1.28 -16.09
C LYS A 59 9.39 -0.02 -15.91
N LYS A 60 8.85 1.16 -16.21
CA LYS A 60 9.54 2.44 -15.96
C LYS A 60 9.80 2.65 -14.45
N LEU A 61 8.81 2.36 -13.60
CA LEU A 61 8.94 2.46 -12.16
C LEU A 61 9.97 1.47 -11.62
N GLU A 62 9.94 0.23 -12.07
CA GLU A 62 10.93 -0.79 -11.70
C GLU A 62 12.36 -0.31 -12.00
N ASN A 63 12.59 0.27 -13.18
CA ASN A 63 13.90 0.85 -13.54
C ASN A 63 14.28 2.06 -12.66
N ILE A 64 13.29 2.84 -12.21
CA ILE A 64 13.54 3.93 -11.23
C ILE A 64 13.94 3.32 -9.89
N LEU A 65 13.21 2.33 -9.40
CA LEU A 65 13.47 1.67 -8.12
C LEU A 65 14.83 0.96 -8.10
N ARG A 66 15.18 0.21 -9.15
CA ARG A 66 16.51 -0.44 -9.27
C ARG A 66 17.65 0.56 -9.14
N ARG A 67 17.55 1.72 -9.79
CA ARG A 67 18.55 2.80 -9.66
C ARG A 67 18.53 3.42 -8.26
N ALA A 68 17.35 3.61 -7.68
CA ALA A 68 17.20 4.20 -6.35
C ALA A 68 17.75 3.29 -5.23
N VAL A 69 17.68 1.97 -5.38
CA VAL A 69 18.29 0.99 -4.48
C VAL A 69 19.81 1.14 -4.43
N GLN A 70 20.45 1.35 -5.59
CA GLN A 70 21.90 1.48 -5.72
C GLN A 70 22.42 2.89 -5.38
N SER A 71 21.57 3.90 -5.45
CA SER A 71 21.91 5.29 -5.19
C SER A 71 22.20 5.54 -3.69
N THR A 72 23.07 6.48 -3.33
CA THR A 72 23.18 6.99 -1.95
C THR A 72 22.15 8.09 -1.65
N LYS A 73 21.55 8.67 -2.69
CA LYS A 73 20.57 9.76 -2.59
C LYS A 73 19.23 9.29 -2.06
N SER A 74 18.57 10.13 -1.27
CA SER A 74 17.16 9.94 -0.93
C SER A 74 16.31 10.13 -2.19
N THR A 75 15.42 9.17 -2.47
CA THR A 75 14.59 9.21 -3.69
C THR A 75 13.14 9.45 -3.33
N ILE A 76 12.50 10.41 -4.00
CA ILE A 76 11.09 10.72 -3.85
C ILE A 76 10.42 10.53 -5.22
N ILE A 77 9.39 9.68 -5.27
CA ILE A 77 8.67 9.33 -6.49
C ILE A 77 7.22 9.77 -6.33
N PHE A 78 6.77 10.68 -7.20
CA PHE A 78 5.37 11.08 -7.26
C PHE A 78 4.63 10.25 -8.31
N ILE A 79 3.59 9.54 -7.88
CA ILE A 79 2.66 8.85 -8.78
C ILE A 79 1.51 9.81 -9.08
N GLU A 80 1.60 10.44 -10.24
CA GLU A 80 0.69 11.52 -10.65
C GLU A 80 -0.53 10.97 -11.41
N GLY A 81 -1.68 11.58 -11.16
CA GLY A 81 -2.82 11.53 -12.06
C GLY A 81 -4.15 11.81 -11.36
N SER A 82 -5.22 11.93 -12.14
CA SER A 82 -6.52 12.34 -11.62
C SER A 82 -7.06 11.37 -10.56
N GLN A 83 -7.99 11.85 -9.73
CA GLN A 83 -8.66 11.01 -8.74
C GLN A 83 -9.35 9.82 -9.43
N GLY A 84 -9.29 8.63 -8.81
CA GLY A 84 -10.00 7.43 -9.29
C GLY A 84 -9.33 6.65 -10.43
N ILE A 85 -8.14 7.03 -10.92
CA ILE A 85 -7.48 6.30 -12.03
C ILE A 85 -6.82 4.98 -11.61
N GLY A 86 -6.86 4.60 -10.34
CA GLY A 86 -6.23 3.38 -9.82
C GLY A 86 -4.84 3.57 -9.20
N LYS A 87 -4.49 4.78 -8.74
CA LYS A 87 -3.21 5.05 -8.06
C LYS A 87 -3.00 4.17 -6.84
N SER A 88 -4.00 4.06 -5.95
CA SER A 88 -3.94 3.21 -4.76
C SER A 88 -3.64 1.75 -5.08
N HIS A 89 -4.30 1.19 -6.11
CA HIS A 89 -4.02 -0.17 -6.57
C HIS A 89 -2.59 -0.33 -7.09
N PHE A 90 -2.14 0.61 -7.92
CA PHE A 90 -0.79 0.59 -8.49
C PHE A 90 0.27 0.70 -7.38
N LEU A 91 0.07 1.59 -6.41
CA LEU A 91 0.93 1.77 -5.25
C LEU A 91 0.99 0.53 -4.35
N GLY A 92 -0.17 -0.03 -4.01
CA GLY A 92 -0.26 -1.22 -3.17
C GLY A 92 0.32 -2.47 -3.84
N GLU A 93 0.12 -2.64 -5.15
CA GLU A 93 0.74 -3.72 -5.90
C GLU A 93 2.27 -3.60 -5.91
N VAL A 94 2.79 -2.39 -6.12
CA VAL A 94 4.24 -2.16 -6.06
C VAL A 94 4.78 -2.45 -4.67
N ALA A 95 4.11 -2.00 -3.60
CA ALA A 95 4.52 -2.29 -2.24
C ALA A 95 4.52 -3.81 -1.96
N THR A 96 3.50 -4.53 -2.41
CA THR A 96 3.39 -5.98 -2.18
C THR A 96 4.44 -6.79 -2.96
N ASN A 97 4.84 -6.29 -4.14
CA ASN A 97 5.73 -7.03 -5.03
C ASN A 97 7.17 -6.50 -5.05
N CYS A 98 7.58 -5.51 -4.26
CA CYS A 98 8.93 -4.93 -4.42
C CYS A 98 10.07 -5.75 -3.79
N GLU A 99 9.79 -6.87 -3.11
CA GLU A 99 10.82 -7.63 -2.41
C GLU A 99 11.92 -8.17 -3.34
N PHE A 100 11.58 -8.53 -4.59
CA PHE A 100 12.56 -8.99 -5.59
C PHE A 100 13.58 -7.90 -5.98
N LEU A 101 13.30 -6.63 -5.64
CA LEU A 101 14.20 -5.50 -5.84
C LEU A 101 15.14 -5.27 -4.66
N GLY A 102 15.10 -6.11 -3.61
CA GLY A 102 15.87 -5.92 -2.38
C GLY A 102 15.32 -4.78 -1.52
N LEU A 103 14.03 -4.46 -1.65
CA LEU A 103 13.36 -3.42 -0.88
C LEU A 103 12.57 -4.02 0.28
N PHE A 104 12.46 -3.26 1.37
CA PHE A 104 11.54 -3.54 2.47
C PHE A 104 10.31 -2.62 2.35
N PRO A 105 9.13 -3.14 1.98
CA PRO A 105 7.94 -2.31 1.76
C PRO A 105 7.27 -1.87 3.06
N ILE A 106 6.88 -0.60 3.10
CA ILE A 106 5.94 -0.06 4.07
C ILE A 106 4.88 0.72 3.29
N PHE A 107 3.62 0.31 3.40
CA PHE A 107 2.50 1.00 2.75
C PHE A 107 1.64 1.72 3.78
N CYS A 108 1.51 3.03 3.62
CA CYS A 108 0.77 3.93 4.49
C CYS A 108 -0.34 4.60 3.70
N GLN A 109 -1.57 4.55 4.21
CA GLN A 109 -2.69 5.31 3.64
C GLN A 109 -3.07 6.41 4.63
N ILE A 110 -3.08 7.67 4.19
CA ILE A 110 -3.36 8.81 5.08
C ILE A 110 -4.87 8.94 5.34
N TYR A 111 -5.26 8.95 6.61
CA TYR A 111 -6.67 9.04 7.03
C TYR A 111 -7.00 10.31 7.81
N THR A 112 -6.13 10.77 8.71
CA THR A 112 -6.46 11.82 9.70
C THR A 112 -5.35 12.85 9.81
N GLY A 113 -5.68 14.11 10.16
CA GLY A 113 -4.77 15.15 10.68
C GLY A 113 -3.58 15.60 9.80
N GLY A 114 -3.17 14.78 8.82
CA GLY A 114 -2.23 15.14 7.79
C GLY A 114 -0.75 15.15 8.16
N GLY A 115 -0.37 14.60 9.30
CA GLY A 115 1.01 14.65 9.80
C GLY A 115 1.82 13.37 9.60
N PHE A 116 3.13 13.47 9.79
CA PHE A 116 4.06 12.33 9.84
C PHE A 116 3.78 11.33 10.98
N SER A 117 3.02 11.75 12.00
CA SER A 117 2.52 10.83 13.02
C SER A 117 1.59 9.79 12.43
N ASP A 118 0.63 10.18 11.58
CA ASP A 118 -0.29 9.24 10.92
C ASP A 118 0.54 8.29 10.03
N ILE A 119 1.53 8.80 9.30
CA ILE A 119 2.45 7.94 8.52
C ILE A 119 3.14 6.89 9.40
N THR A 120 3.60 7.26 10.59
CA THR A 120 4.24 6.32 11.53
C THR A 120 3.26 5.27 12.03
N ASP A 121 2.05 5.69 12.43
CA ASP A 121 1.01 4.77 12.88
C ASP A 121 0.61 3.78 11.78
N ARG A 122 0.49 4.25 10.55
CA ARG A 122 0.18 3.40 9.40
C ARG A 122 1.35 2.50 9.01
N ALA A 123 2.58 2.97 9.17
CA ALA A 123 3.76 2.14 8.95
C ALA A 123 3.80 0.98 9.95
N LEU A 124 3.53 1.26 11.22
CA LEU A 124 3.38 0.23 12.24
C LEU A 124 2.23 -0.71 11.87
N GLN A 125 1.04 -0.17 11.63
CA GLN A 125 -0.12 -0.98 11.23
C GLN A 125 0.16 -1.90 10.03
N TRP A 126 0.93 -1.44 9.04
CA TRP A 126 1.36 -2.25 7.89
C TRP A 126 2.29 -3.40 8.28
N LEU A 127 3.26 -3.15 9.17
CA LEU A 127 4.10 -4.23 9.71
C LEU A 127 3.24 -5.29 10.41
N GLY A 128 2.20 -4.84 11.12
CA GLY A 128 1.39 -5.70 11.97
C GLY A 128 2.20 -6.30 13.11
N LEU A 129 1.53 -7.03 14.01
CA LEU A 129 2.21 -7.67 15.14
C LEU A 129 3.23 -8.71 14.68
N GLU A 130 2.85 -9.55 13.71
CA GLU A 130 3.69 -10.61 13.18
C GLU A 130 4.94 -10.08 12.47
N GLY A 131 4.77 -9.17 11.50
CA GLY A 131 5.89 -8.58 10.77
C GLY A 131 6.79 -7.76 11.68
N TYR A 132 6.23 -7.05 12.66
CA TYR A 132 7.02 -6.39 13.70
C TYR A 132 7.83 -7.39 14.54
N THR A 133 7.24 -8.51 14.97
CA THR A 133 7.92 -9.55 15.76
C THR A 133 9.08 -10.17 14.97
N GLN A 134 8.84 -10.56 13.71
CA GLN A 134 9.87 -11.10 12.82
C GLN A 134 11.01 -10.11 12.61
N LEU A 135 10.68 -8.82 12.49
CA LEU A 135 11.66 -7.75 12.35
C LEU A 135 12.51 -7.61 13.63
N MET A 136 11.90 -7.61 14.82
CA MET A 136 12.63 -7.57 16.09
C MET A 136 13.54 -8.79 16.26
N LEU A 137 13.06 -10.00 15.97
CA LEU A 137 13.88 -11.22 16.00
C LEU A 137 15.08 -11.11 15.06
N SER A 138 14.89 -10.56 13.86
CA SER A 138 15.99 -10.32 12.92
C SER A 138 17.02 -9.35 13.49
N PHE A 139 16.57 -8.32 14.23
CA PHE A 139 17.45 -7.36 14.86
C PHE A 139 18.24 -7.96 16.02
N VAL A 140 17.58 -8.78 16.85
CA VAL A 140 18.25 -9.44 17.97
C VAL A 140 19.27 -10.47 17.48
N LYS A 141 18.94 -11.22 16.42
CA LYS A 141 19.89 -12.11 15.75
C LYS A 141 21.11 -11.35 15.22
N ALA A 142 20.91 -10.16 14.67
CA ALA A 142 22.00 -9.33 14.13
C ALA A 142 22.98 -8.81 15.19
N ILE A 143 22.58 -8.77 16.48
CA ILE A 143 23.47 -8.44 17.59
C ILE A 143 24.04 -9.69 18.29
N GLY A 144 23.87 -10.88 17.70
CA GLY A 144 24.48 -12.12 18.15
C GLY A 144 23.71 -12.91 19.20
N LEU A 145 22.44 -12.57 19.44
CA LEU A 145 21.59 -13.29 20.39
C LEU A 145 20.59 -14.20 19.67
N SER A 146 20.40 -15.40 20.20
CA SER A 146 19.39 -16.35 19.75
C SER A 146 18.01 -16.03 20.35
N GLU A 147 16.96 -16.51 19.67
CA GLU A 147 15.58 -16.40 20.15
C GLU A 147 15.39 -17.05 21.53
N LEU A 148 16.06 -18.19 21.75
CA LEU A 148 16.03 -18.93 23.00
C LEU A 148 16.58 -18.10 24.17
N GLU A 149 17.70 -17.40 23.97
CA GLU A 149 18.33 -16.56 25.00
C GLU A 149 17.43 -15.39 25.42
N ILE A 150 16.65 -14.84 24.49
CA ILE A 150 15.71 -13.75 24.77
C ILE A 150 14.58 -14.25 25.67
N PHE A 151 13.98 -15.39 25.33
CA PHE A 151 12.78 -15.88 26.00
C PHE A 151 13.06 -16.65 27.30
N GLN A 152 14.31 -17.07 27.53
CA GLN A 152 14.72 -17.69 28.81
C GLN A 152 15.06 -16.68 29.90
N LYS A 153 15.42 -15.44 29.54
CA LYS A 153 15.78 -14.40 30.50
C LYS A 153 14.56 -13.64 31.00
N ASN A 154 14.68 -13.06 32.19
CA ASN A 154 13.67 -12.12 32.69
C ASN A 154 13.53 -10.94 31.70
N PRO A 155 12.31 -10.59 31.25
CA PRO A 155 12.07 -9.50 30.30
C PRO A 155 12.75 -8.18 30.68
N TYR A 156 12.77 -7.83 31.96
CA TYR A 156 13.42 -6.62 32.45
C TYR A 156 14.94 -6.67 32.27
N THR A 157 15.57 -7.79 32.62
CA THR A 157 17.02 -7.98 32.50
C THR A 157 17.46 -7.94 31.04
N ILE A 158 16.81 -8.72 30.16
CA ILE A 158 17.15 -8.74 28.74
C ILE A 158 16.95 -7.36 28.10
N PHE A 159 15.91 -6.60 28.50
CA PHE A 159 15.72 -5.23 28.01
C PHE A 159 16.92 -4.32 28.25
N HIS A 160 17.43 -4.33 29.49
CA HIS A 160 18.54 -3.51 29.91
C HIS A 160 19.87 -3.92 29.26
N GLU A 161 20.02 -5.18 28.87
CA GLU A 161 21.16 -5.69 28.09
C GLU A 161 21.05 -5.32 26.60
N LEU A 162 19.85 -5.48 26.00
CA LEU A 162 19.63 -5.23 24.58
C LEU A 162 19.89 -3.78 24.20
N ILE A 163 19.45 -2.82 25.03
CA ILE A 163 19.56 -1.40 24.67
C ILE A 163 21.02 -0.97 24.39
N PRO A 164 21.99 -1.16 25.31
CA PRO A 164 23.40 -0.88 25.03
C PRO A 164 23.95 -1.64 23.81
N MET A 165 23.56 -2.92 23.63
CA MET A 165 24.00 -3.71 22.48
C MET A 165 23.53 -3.11 21.16
N PHE A 166 22.27 -2.67 21.08
CA PHE A 166 21.73 -1.98 19.90
C PHE A 166 22.40 -0.62 19.69
N GLN A 167 22.61 0.16 20.76
CA GLN A 167 23.31 1.45 20.67
C GLN A 167 24.71 1.28 20.09
N HIS A 168 25.46 0.29 20.57
CA HIS A 168 26.79 -0.03 20.08
C HIS A 168 26.78 -0.59 18.65
N ALA A 169 26.00 -1.65 18.40
CA ALA A 169 25.97 -2.35 17.12
C ALA A 169 25.48 -1.47 15.96
N PHE A 170 24.53 -0.56 16.22
CA PHE A 170 23.90 0.26 15.19
C PHE A 170 24.28 1.74 15.24
N ASN A 171 25.17 2.14 16.17
CA ASN A 171 25.56 3.53 16.42
C ASN A 171 24.34 4.45 16.65
N MET A 172 23.46 4.05 17.56
CA MET A 172 22.21 4.76 17.86
C MET A 172 22.30 5.50 19.19
N GLN A 173 22.06 6.81 19.16
CA GLN A 173 22.23 7.66 20.36
C GLN A 173 20.96 7.81 21.19
N ASP A 174 19.77 7.70 20.57
CA ASP A 174 18.50 7.92 21.27
C ASP A 174 18.02 6.66 22.00
N ARG A 175 18.54 6.48 23.22
CA ARG A 175 18.14 5.41 24.15
C ARG A 175 16.62 5.36 24.36
N LYS A 176 15.95 6.51 24.49
CA LYS A 176 14.51 6.58 24.79
C LYS A 176 13.66 6.09 23.61
N VAL A 177 14.12 6.29 22.38
CA VAL A 177 13.46 5.76 21.17
C VAL A 177 13.69 4.27 21.04
N LEU A 178 14.91 3.79 21.28
CA LEU A 178 15.20 2.35 21.33
C LEU A 178 14.38 1.64 22.39
N GLU A 179 14.26 2.21 23.59
CA GLU A 179 13.44 1.66 24.66
C GLU A 179 11.98 1.53 24.23
N ARG A 180 11.44 2.52 23.50
CA ARG A 180 10.08 2.44 22.94
C ARG A 180 9.95 1.40 21.85
N ILE A 181 10.98 1.20 21.02
CA ILE A 181 10.98 0.21 19.94
C ILE A 181 11.20 -1.20 20.49
N LEU A 182 11.99 -1.42 21.53
CA LEU A 182 12.32 -2.78 22.00
C LEU A 182 11.42 -3.26 23.14
N ARG A 183 10.86 -2.35 23.95
CA ARG A 183 9.94 -2.74 25.03
C ARG A 183 8.74 -3.56 24.53
N PRO A 184 8.15 -3.27 23.35
CA PRO A 184 7.08 -4.06 22.81
C PRO A 184 7.42 -5.52 22.56
N PHE A 185 8.67 -5.79 22.21
CA PHE A 185 9.13 -7.14 21.91
C PHE A 185 9.11 -8.08 23.12
N LEU A 186 9.11 -7.52 24.34
CA LEU A 186 9.14 -8.26 25.59
C LEU A 186 7.74 -8.62 26.12
N ASN A 187 6.72 -7.96 25.59
CA ASN A 187 5.31 -8.27 25.81
C ASN A 187 4.56 -7.85 24.56
N LEU A 188 4.50 -8.75 23.58
CA LEU A 188 4.09 -8.44 22.21
C LEU A 188 2.68 -7.82 22.13
N ASP A 189 1.71 -8.36 22.85
CA ASP A 189 0.31 -7.91 22.76
C ASP A 189 0.10 -6.50 23.33
N ILE A 190 0.57 -6.26 24.56
CA ILE A 190 0.40 -4.97 25.25
C ILE A 190 1.38 -3.94 24.67
N GLY A 191 2.59 -4.39 24.40
CA GLY A 191 3.69 -3.55 24.04
C GLY A 191 3.58 -3.00 22.63
N TYR A 192 3.13 -3.80 21.65
CA TYR A 192 2.96 -3.32 20.28
C TYR A 192 1.92 -2.20 20.22
N SER A 193 0.83 -2.34 20.97
CA SER A 193 -0.20 -1.31 21.14
C SER A 193 0.35 0.00 21.73
N ALA A 194 1.37 -0.07 22.60
CA ALA A 194 1.99 1.12 23.20
C ALA A 194 2.77 1.98 22.18
N LEU A 195 3.23 1.40 21.05
CA LEU A 195 3.84 2.19 19.98
C LEU A 195 2.86 3.21 19.40
N PHE A 196 1.59 2.85 19.29
CA PHE A 196 0.52 3.74 18.79
C PHE A 196 0.22 4.88 19.76
N GLN A 197 0.41 4.67 21.06
CA GLN A 197 0.19 5.69 22.10
C GLN A 197 1.38 6.64 22.31
N THR A 198 2.50 6.42 21.59
CA THR A 198 3.66 7.29 21.70
C THR A 198 3.33 8.73 21.28
N SER A 199 3.87 9.73 21.97
CA SER A 199 3.62 11.13 21.62
C SER A 199 4.13 11.49 20.22
N HIS A 200 3.44 12.42 19.56
CA HIS A 200 3.75 12.85 18.19
C HIS A 200 5.23 13.23 17.98
N LYS A 201 5.88 13.82 19.00
CA LYS A 201 7.30 14.20 18.96
C LYS A 201 8.23 13.02 18.66
N TYR A 202 7.92 11.82 19.16
CA TYR A 202 8.78 10.65 19.00
C TYR A 202 8.40 9.78 17.80
N LYS A 203 7.22 9.97 17.19
CA LYS A 203 6.74 9.13 16.06
C LYS A 203 7.70 9.15 14.89
N ASN A 204 8.13 10.34 14.47
CA ASN A 204 9.08 10.49 13.39
C ASN A 204 10.42 9.79 13.72
N LEU A 205 10.91 9.96 14.96
CA LEU A 205 12.13 9.30 15.42
C LEU A 205 11.99 7.78 15.43
N ILE A 206 10.85 7.23 15.86
CA ILE A 206 10.58 5.80 15.80
C ILE A 206 10.67 5.29 14.36
N LEU A 207 10.01 5.95 13.42
CA LEU A 207 10.04 5.53 12.01
C LEU A 207 11.45 5.61 11.42
N VAL A 208 12.18 6.69 11.69
CA VAL A 208 13.59 6.85 11.28
C VAL A 208 14.44 5.72 11.84
N THR A 209 14.33 5.43 13.15
CA THR A 209 15.11 4.38 13.80
C THR A 209 14.78 3.00 13.24
N LEU A 210 13.50 2.69 12.99
CA LEU A 210 13.10 1.44 12.34
C LEU A 210 13.74 1.29 10.95
N ILE A 211 13.77 2.36 10.14
CA ILE A 211 14.40 2.34 8.81
C ILE A 211 15.91 2.09 8.91
N HIS A 212 16.59 2.70 9.88
CA HIS A 212 18.02 2.43 10.11
C HIS A 212 18.27 0.99 10.54
N LEU A 213 17.43 0.45 11.42
CA LEU A 213 17.54 -0.95 11.84
C LEU A 213 17.30 -1.90 10.67
N ILE A 214 16.24 -1.69 9.86
CA ILE A 214 15.98 -2.46 8.63
C ILE A 214 17.21 -2.45 7.72
N TRP A 215 17.78 -1.27 7.46
CA TRP A 215 18.98 -1.14 6.64
C TRP A 215 20.17 -1.90 7.23
N LYS A 216 20.44 -1.74 8.53
CA LYS A 216 21.60 -2.35 9.19
C LYS A 216 21.51 -3.86 9.32
N THR A 217 20.31 -4.40 9.46
CA THR A 217 20.09 -5.81 9.79
C THR A 217 19.74 -6.64 8.57
N LEU A 218 18.93 -6.08 7.65
CA LEU A 218 18.48 -6.77 6.44
C LEU A 218 19.25 -6.33 5.20
N SER A 219 20.08 -5.27 5.28
CA SER A 219 20.75 -4.67 4.12
C SER A 219 19.78 -4.25 3.01
N LYS A 220 18.55 -3.88 3.40
CA LYS A 220 17.49 -3.43 2.48
C LYS A 220 17.17 -1.97 2.71
N LYS A 221 16.94 -1.23 1.62
CA LYS A 221 16.30 0.09 1.72
C LYS A 221 14.82 -0.07 1.99
N THR A 222 14.24 0.89 2.71
CA THR A 222 12.80 0.93 2.93
C THR A 222 12.11 1.64 1.77
N LEU A 223 11.10 1.00 1.18
CA LEU A 223 10.17 1.64 0.27
C LEU A 223 8.95 2.12 1.06
N LEU A 224 8.90 3.41 1.38
CA LEU A 224 7.77 4.02 2.08
C LEU A 224 6.76 4.55 1.07
N VAL A 225 5.65 3.83 0.90
CA VAL A 225 4.55 4.20 0.02
C VAL A 225 3.49 4.95 0.82
N ILE A 226 3.14 6.16 0.36
CA ILE A 226 2.17 7.06 0.99
C ILE A 226 1.02 7.29 0.00
N ASP A 227 -0.09 6.61 0.23
CA ASP A 227 -1.30 6.71 -0.57
C ASP A 227 -2.30 7.72 0.04
N ASN A 228 -3.27 8.12 -0.79
CA ASN A 228 -4.39 8.99 -0.43
C ASN A 228 -3.99 10.42 -0.01
N LEU A 229 -2.74 10.84 -0.24
CA LEU A 229 -2.28 12.19 0.09
C LEU A 229 -3.07 13.25 -0.69
N GLU A 230 -3.37 13.03 -1.96
CA GLU A 230 -4.13 13.95 -2.81
C GLU A 230 -5.58 14.17 -2.34
N ASN A 231 -6.18 13.19 -1.67
CA ASN A 231 -7.52 13.34 -1.14
C ASN A 231 -7.51 14.07 0.21
N ARG A 232 -6.35 14.19 0.87
CA ARG A 232 -6.22 14.83 2.19
C ARG A 232 -5.59 16.22 2.11
N TRP A 233 -4.68 16.41 1.17
CA TRP A 233 -3.93 17.64 0.97
C TRP A 233 -4.78 18.91 0.82
N PRO A 234 -5.92 18.90 0.08
CA PRO A 234 -6.79 20.08 -0.03
C PRO A 234 -7.37 20.52 1.32
N TYR A 235 -7.54 19.58 2.26
CA TYR A 235 -8.08 19.83 3.59
C TYR A 235 -7.02 20.20 4.63
N PHE A 236 -5.72 20.20 4.25
CA PHE A 236 -4.68 20.67 5.16
C PHE A 236 -4.71 22.19 5.23
N THR A 237 -4.78 22.72 6.45
CA THR A 237 -4.48 24.12 6.73
C THR A 237 -3.04 24.44 6.30
N THR A 238 -2.73 25.72 6.12
CA THR A 238 -1.36 26.18 5.85
C THR A 238 -0.37 25.67 6.90
N LEU A 239 -0.78 25.69 8.17
CA LEU A 239 0.00 25.16 9.29
C LEU A 239 0.26 23.65 9.15
N ASN A 240 -0.76 22.86 8.80
CA ASN A 240 -0.61 21.42 8.59
C ASN A 240 0.33 21.10 7.41
N LYS A 241 0.24 21.86 6.32
CA LYS A 241 1.16 21.71 5.17
C LYS A 241 2.61 22.04 5.56
N ALA A 242 2.82 23.11 6.32
CA ALA A 242 4.14 23.49 6.83
C ALA A 242 4.71 22.44 7.79
N HIS A 243 3.90 21.89 8.71
CA HIS A 243 4.33 20.82 9.60
C HIS A 243 4.63 19.52 8.85
N PHE A 244 3.80 19.15 7.86
CA PHE A 244 4.05 17.97 7.02
C PHE A 244 5.39 18.11 6.30
N LEU A 245 5.63 19.26 5.65
CA LEU A 245 6.88 19.56 4.96
C LEU A 245 8.07 19.55 5.92
N SER A 246 7.99 20.22 7.06
CA SER A 246 9.07 20.25 8.05
C SER A 246 9.44 18.85 8.52
N ASN A 247 8.43 18.03 8.86
CA ASN A 247 8.66 16.64 9.25
C ASN A 247 9.23 15.80 8.10
N MET A 248 8.81 16.04 6.85
CA MET A 248 9.36 15.38 5.68
C MET A 248 10.83 15.71 5.49
N LYS A 249 11.22 16.99 5.63
CA LYS A 249 12.63 17.42 5.56
C LYS A 249 13.47 16.74 6.62
N ILE A 250 13.00 16.75 7.87
CA ILE A 250 13.67 16.07 9.00
C ILE A 250 13.81 14.58 8.68
N PHE A 251 12.72 13.92 8.29
CA PHE A 251 12.70 12.49 8.00
C PHE A 251 13.68 12.09 6.89
N VAL A 252 13.67 12.82 5.77
CA VAL A 252 14.55 12.55 4.63
C VAL A 252 16.02 12.78 4.99
N ASN A 253 16.31 13.83 5.76
CA ASN A 253 17.67 14.09 6.24
C ASN A 253 18.14 13.00 7.20
N SER A 254 17.30 12.63 8.17
CA SER A 254 17.66 11.66 9.20
C SER A 254 17.79 10.23 8.69
N THR A 255 17.07 9.85 7.62
CA THR A 255 17.21 8.53 7.00
C THR A 255 18.46 8.44 6.11
N ASN A 256 18.93 9.56 5.55
CA ASN A 256 20.16 9.67 4.76
C ASN A 256 20.26 8.57 3.68
N GLY A 257 19.36 8.61 2.70
CA GLY A 257 19.37 7.72 1.53
C GLY A 257 18.81 6.32 1.73
N LYS A 258 18.48 5.92 2.97
CA LYS A 258 17.97 4.57 3.31
C LYS A 258 16.50 4.35 3.01
N VAL A 259 15.79 5.42 2.65
CA VAL A 259 14.37 5.40 2.29
C VAL A 259 14.18 5.85 0.85
N ILE A 260 13.27 5.16 0.16
CA ILE A 260 12.66 5.59 -1.09
C ILE A 260 11.21 5.90 -0.75
N MET A 261 10.79 7.15 -0.96
CA MET A 261 9.41 7.56 -0.72
C MET A 261 8.63 7.53 -2.03
N MET A 262 7.43 6.97 -2.01
CA MET A 262 6.50 7.00 -3.12
C MET A 262 5.19 7.63 -2.67
N LEU A 263 4.73 8.69 -3.32
CA LEU A 263 3.56 9.45 -2.88
C LEU A 263 2.50 9.51 -3.99
N SER A 264 1.23 9.36 -3.62
CA SER A 264 0.11 9.65 -4.50
C SER A 264 -0.02 11.17 -4.72
N ASP A 265 -0.22 11.58 -5.97
CA ASP A 265 -0.26 12.99 -6.36
C ASP A 265 -1.33 13.24 -7.44
N ASP A 266 -1.98 14.40 -7.38
CA ASP A 266 -2.87 14.94 -8.42
C ASP A 266 -2.13 15.85 -9.42
N GLY A 267 -0.84 16.13 -9.16
CA GLY A 267 0.05 16.98 -9.93
C GLY A 267 0.25 18.37 -9.32
N GLN A 268 -0.53 18.76 -8.31
CA GLN A 268 -0.35 20.01 -7.57
C GLN A 268 0.53 19.81 -6.33
N ILE A 269 0.42 18.66 -5.67
CA ILE A 269 1.20 18.37 -4.46
C ILE A 269 2.68 18.31 -4.79
N SER A 270 3.07 17.60 -5.85
CA SER A 270 4.49 17.55 -6.25
C SER A 270 5.04 18.92 -6.62
N LYS A 271 4.28 19.79 -7.29
CA LYS A 271 4.71 21.16 -7.60
C LYS A 271 5.01 21.94 -6.32
N TYR A 272 4.12 21.86 -5.33
CA TYR A 272 4.33 22.48 -4.03
C TYR A 272 5.56 21.88 -3.33
N LEU A 273 5.56 20.56 -3.08
CA LEU A 273 6.63 19.90 -2.32
C LEU A 273 8.00 20.06 -2.96
N ILE A 274 8.11 19.96 -4.29
CA ILE A 274 9.40 20.12 -4.99
C ILE A 274 9.95 21.53 -4.86
N ARG A 275 9.08 22.55 -4.88
CA ARG A 275 9.49 23.93 -4.65
C ARG A 275 10.07 24.09 -3.23
N GLU A 276 9.38 23.52 -2.25
CA GLU A 276 9.74 23.68 -0.84
C GLU A 276 10.90 22.79 -0.37
N LEU A 277 11.17 21.69 -1.07
CA LEU A 277 12.25 20.74 -0.77
C LEU A 277 13.62 21.16 -1.35
N LYS A 278 13.72 22.31 -2.03
CA LYS A 278 14.99 22.79 -2.59
C LYS A 278 16.06 23.05 -1.54
N ASP A 279 15.66 23.44 -0.33
CA ASP A 279 16.57 23.86 0.74
C ASP A 279 16.90 22.75 1.74
N ILE A 280 16.94 21.48 1.29
CA ILE A 280 17.37 20.39 2.18
C ILE A 280 18.85 20.07 1.99
N ASN A 281 19.51 19.72 3.09
CA ASN A 281 20.95 19.43 3.14
C ASN A 281 21.32 18.05 2.57
N VAL A 282 20.38 17.34 1.94
CA VAL A 282 20.59 16.00 1.38
C VAL A 282 20.27 16.01 -0.10
N GLU A 283 21.12 15.35 -0.88
CA GLU A 283 20.90 15.22 -2.30
C GLU A 283 19.65 14.37 -2.59
N LEU A 284 18.71 14.95 -3.32
CA LEU A 284 17.45 14.31 -3.68
C LEU A 284 17.46 13.83 -5.13
N SER A 285 16.97 12.62 -5.34
CA SER A 285 16.44 12.21 -6.66
C SER A 285 14.93 12.32 -6.65
N ILE A 286 14.40 13.25 -7.45
CA ILE A 286 12.96 13.45 -7.56
C ILE A 286 12.48 12.90 -8.90
N GLN A 287 11.49 12.01 -8.85
CA GLN A 287 10.91 11.35 -10.02
C GLN A 287 9.41 11.58 -10.05
N ARG A 288 8.86 11.70 -11.27
CA ARG A 288 7.41 11.83 -11.49
C ARG A 288 6.96 10.77 -12.48
N LEU A 289 5.93 10.02 -12.12
CA LEU A 289 5.34 8.99 -12.95
C LEU A 289 3.84 9.23 -13.11
N LYS A 290 3.47 9.79 -14.26
CA LYS A 290 2.07 10.02 -14.61
C LYS A 290 1.37 8.73 -15.06
N LEU A 291 0.30 8.36 -14.36
CA LEU A 291 -0.63 7.32 -14.75
C LEU A 291 -1.76 7.94 -15.60
N PRO A 292 -2.02 7.43 -16.81
CA PRO A 292 -3.11 7.89 -17.64
C PRO A 292 -4.46 7.30 -17.18
N ARG A 293 -5.55 7.87 -17.66
CA ARG A 293 -6.87 7.21 -17.59
C ARG A 293 -6.85 5.90 -18.38
N LEU A 294 -7.81 5.02 -18.09
CA LEU A 294 -7.98 3.81 -18.89
C LEU A 294 -8.26 4.15 -20.35
N THR A 295 -7.85 3.28 -21.24
CA THR A 295 -8.34 3.25 -22.63
C THR A 295 -9.36 2.13 -22.75
N ILE A 296 -10.22 2.18 -23.76
CA ILE A 296 -11.21 1.11 -24.03
C ILE A 296 -10.55 -0.28 -24.05
N ALA A 297 -9.41 -0.43 -24.74
CA ALA A 297 -8.70 -1.69 -24.82
C ALA A 297 -8.25 -2.19 -23.43
N LYS A 298 -7.76 -1.28 -22.57
CA LYS A 298 -7.38 -1.60 -21.20
C LYS A 298 -8.58 -1.90 -20.32
N SER A 299 -9.71 -1.22 -20.50
CA SER A 299 -10.95 -1.50 -19.79
C SER A 299 -11.50 -2.90 -20.11
N ILE A 300 -11.46 -3.31 -21.38
CA ILE A 300 -11.86 -4.66 -21.80
C ILE A 300 -10.94 -5.70 -21.15
N LYS A 301 -9.62 -5.47 -21.19
CA LYS A 301 -8.63 -6.35 -20.55
C LYS A 301 -8.86 -6.45 -19.05
N LEU A 302 -9.13 -5.33 -18.39
CA LEU A 302 -9.40 -5.27 -16.95
C LEU A 302 -10.64 -6.07 -16.56
N VAL A 303 -11.76 -5.89 -17.28
CA VAL A 303 -12.99 -6.69 -17.06
C VAL A 303 -12.71 -8.17 -17.23
N SER A 304 -11.96 -8.53 -18.28
CA SER A 304 -11.55 -9.89 -18.55
C SER A 304 -10.80 -10.50 -17.36
N GLU A 305 -9.81 -9.80 -16.80
CA GLU A 305 -9.01 -10.29 -15.67
C GLU A 305 -9.85 -10.49 -14.41
N TYR A 306 -10.69 -9.51 -14.05
CA TYR A 306 -11.61 -9.62 -12.92
C TYR A 306 -12.54 -10.84 -13.07
N LEU A 307 -13.13 -11.04 -14.24
CA LEU A 307 -14.00 -12.19 -14.51
C LEU A 307 -13.26 -13.53 -14.44
N GLN A 308 -11.98 -13.58 -14.84
CA GLN A 308 -11.18 -14.80 -14.77
C GLN A 308 -10.89 -15.21 -13.32
N ILE A 309 -10.68 -14.25 -12.42
CA ILE A 309 -10.45 -14.53 -10.99
C ILE A 309 -11.66 -15.24 -10.37
N ALA A 310 -12.88 -14.81 -10.70
CA ALA A 310 -14.12 -15.40 -10.18
C ALA A 310 -14.66 -16.55 -11.05
N ARG A 311 -13.94 -17.03 -12.07
CA ARG A 311 -14.47 -18.03 -13.01
C ARG A 311 -14.54 -19.42 -12.35
N ILE A 312 -15.65 -20.12 -12.57
CA ILE A 312 -15.76 -21.54 -12.18
C ILE A 312 -14.66 -22.33 -12.92
N PRO A 313 -13.81 -23.12 -12.24
CA PRO A 313 -12.59 -23.71 -12.82
C PRO A 313 -12.78 -24.49 -14.12
N GLN A 314 -13.93 -25.13 -14.31
CA GLN A 314 -14.28 -25.91 -15.51
C GLN A 314 -14.74 -25.04 -16.72
N LYS A 315 -14.85 -23.72 -16.56
CA LYS A 315 -15.45 -22.80 -17.55
C LYS A 315 -14.53 -21.64 -17.95
N LYS A 316 -13.21 -21.85 -18.03
CA LYS A 316 -12.20 -20.79 -18.29
C LYS A 316 -12.25 -20.14 -19.70
N ASN A 317 -12.90 -20.78 -20.67
CA ASN A 317 -12.90 -20.30 -22.07
C ASN A 317 -13.84 -19.11 -22.35
N TYR A 318 -14.59 -18.63 -21.35
CA TYR A 318 -15.50 -17.50 -21.52
C TYR A 318 -14.85 -16.19 -21.10
N ASN A 319 -14.17 -15.50 -22.01
CA ASN A 319 -13.29 -14.42 -21.57
C ASN A 319 -14.01 -13.19 -20.98
N LEU A 320 -15.12 -12.75 -21.60
CA LEU A 320 -15.87 -11.55 -21.18
C LEU A 320 -17.27 -11.82 -20.65
N HIS A 321 -17.80 -13.05 -20.78
CA HIS A 321 -19.14 -13.37 -20.32
C HIS A 321 -19.27 -13.14 -18.81
N PRO A 322 -20.33 -12.46 -18.32
CA PRO A 322 -21.58 -12.14 -19.03
C PRO A 322 -21.58 -10.84 -19.86
N PHE A 323 -20.52 -10.03 -19.82
CA PHE A 323 -20.43 -8.78 -20.58
C PHE A 323 -20.20 -8.99 -22.08
N THR A 324 -20.82 -8.14 -22.89
CA THR A 324 -20.38 -7.92 -24.29
C THR A 324 -19.33 -6.82 -24.36
N ARG A 325 -18.51 -6.80 -25.43
CA ARG A 325 -17.52 -5.73 -25.64
C ARG A 325 -18.19 -4.35 -25.74
N GLU A 326 -19.39 -4.29 -26.31
CA GLU A 326 -20.17 -3.08 -26.50
C GLU A 326 -20.69 -2.53 -25.17
N SER A 327 -21.15 -3.40 -24.26
CA SER A 327 -21.53 -2.99 -22.91
C SER A 327 -20.34 -2.39 -22.15
N ILE A 328 -19.15 -2.99 -22.26
CA ILE A 328 -17.92 -2.48 -21.64
C ILE A 328 -17.53 -1.11 -22.22
N LYS A 329 -17.62 -0.94 -23.55
CA LYS A 329 -17.40 0.37 -24.21
C LYS A 329 -18.37 1.42 -23.69
N PHE A 330 -19.64 1.06 -23.51
CA PHE A 330 -20.65 1.96 -22.98
C PHE A 330 -20.34 2.38 -21.53
N ILE A 331 -20.00 1.43 -20.65
CA ILE A 331 -19.58 1.70 -19.27
C ILE A 331 -18.33 2.60 -19.24
N TYR A 332 -17.37 2.35 -20.13
CA TYR A 332 -16.17 3.18 -20.27
C TYR A 332 -16.50 4.63 -20.65
N ASN A 333 -17.44 4.84 -21.56
CA ASN A 333 -17.85 6.18 -21.98
C ASN A 333 -18.48 6.95 -20.81
N ILE A 334 -19.33 6.29 -20.01
CA ILE A 334 -19.93 6.87 -18.80
C ILE A 334 -18.86 7.22 -17.77
N SER A 335 -17.93 6.30 -17.51
CA SER A 335 -16.86 6.53 -16.53
C SER A 335 -15.77 7.50 -17.03
N ASN A 336 -15.77 7.83 -18.31
CA ASN A 336 -14.74 8.62 -18.99
C ASN A 336 -13.31 8.12 -18.66
N GLY A 337 -13.14 6.80 -18.63
CA GLY A 337 -11.87 6.13 -18.31
C GLY A 337 -11.42 6.22 -16.86
N ASN A 338 -12.26 6.70 -15.94
CA ASN A 338 -12.01 6.65 -14.50
C ASN A 338 -12.13 5.20 -14.00
N THR A 339 -11.01 4.61 -13.58
CA THR A 339 -10.94 3.20 -13.15
C THR A 339 -11.90 2.87 -12.00
N ARG A 340 -11.99 3.74 -10.99
CA ARG A 340 -12.89 3.56 -9.84
C ARG A 340 -14.34 3.52 -10.28
N THR A 341 -14.80 4.57 -10.97
CA THR A 341 -16.19 4.64 -11.45
C THR A 341 -16.49 3.49 -12.41
N PHE A 342 -15.55 3.15 -13.29
CA PHE A 342 -15.69 2.04 -14.23
C PHE A 342 -15.94 0.69 -13.53
N LEU A 343 -15.13 0.37 -12.50
CA LEU A 343 -15.24 -0.90 -11.78
C LEU A 343 -16.51 -0.97 -10.92
N VAL A 344 -16.91 0.13 -10.27
CA VAL A 344 -18.17 0.21 -9.52
C VAL A 344 -19.36 0.00 -10.44
N LEU A 345 -19.38 0.66 -11.61
CA LEU A 345 -20.43 0.42 -12.61
C LEU A 345 -20.47 -1.05 -13.05
N CYS A 346 -19.31 -1.69 -13.28
CA CYS A 346 -19.25 -3.11 -13.60
C CYS A 346 -19.84 -3.98 -12.47
N HIS A 347 -19.57 -3.65 -11.21
CA HIS A 347 -20.14 -4.32 -10.06
C HIS A 347 -21.67 -4.21 -10.06
N ASP A 348 -22.20 -2.98 -10.11
CA ASP A 348 -23.63 -2.72 -9.97
C ASP A 348 -24.43 -3.32 -11.13
N ILE A 349 -23.90 -3.23 -12.36
CA ILE A 349 -24.52 -3.85 -13.54
C ILE A 349 -24.53 -5.38 -13.43
N LEU A 350 -23.47 -5.99 -12.87
CA LEU A 350 -23.45 -7.44 -12.67
C LEU A 350 -24.45 -7.87 -11.58
N GLU A 351 -24.59 -7.09 -10.50
CA GLU A 351 -25.61 -7.34 -9.46
C GLU A 351 -27.04 -7.27 -10.01
N GLU A 352 -27.34 -6.27 -10.84
CA GLU A 352 -28.65 -6.17 -11.48
C GLU A 352 -28.86 -7.28 -12.52
N TYR A 353 -27.81 -7.65 -13.25
CA TYR A 353 -27.88 -8.73 -14.23
C TYR A 353 -28.24 -10.07 -13.60
N VAL A 354 -27.64 -10.44 -12.46
CA VAL A 354 -27.92 -11.74 -11.81
C VAL A 354 -29.33 -11.83 -11.22
N LYS A 355 -30.00 -10.70 -10.99
CA LYS A 355 -31.43 -10.66 -10.62
C LYS A 355 -32.37 -10.81 -11.82
N SER A 356 -31.85 -10.64 -13.04
CA SER A 356 -32.63 -10.71 -14.28
C SER A 356 -32.50 -12.07 -14.98
N ASP A 357 -33.44 -12.42 -15.84
CA ASP A 357 -33.38 -13.63 -16.69
C ASP A 357 -32.59 -13.41 -18.00
N HIS A 358 -31.79 -12.36 -18.09
CA HIS A 358 -31.00 -12.09 -19.29
C HIS A 358 -29.83 -13.07 -19.44
N SER A 359 -29.49 -13.43 -20.68
CA SER A 359 -28.37 -14.34 -20.98
C SER A 359 -27.02 -13.63 -21.12
N LYS A 360 -27.01 -12.30 -21.32
CA LYS A 360 -25.80 -11.45 -21.43
C LYS A 360 -26.09 -10.02 -21.00
N ILE A 361 -25.06 -9.31 -20.55
CA ILE A 361 -25.08 -7.86 -20.29
C ILE A 361 -24.81 -7.15 -21.62
N THR A 362 -25.88 -6.61 -22.22
CA THR A 362 -25.85 -5.83 -23.47
C THR A 362 -25.94 -4.33 -23.17
N VAL A 363 -25.69 -3.47 -24.17
CA VAL A 363 -25.82 -2.01 -24.01
C VAL A 363 -27.21 -1.60 -23.52
N ASN A 364 -28.28 -2.21 -24.05
CA ASN A 364 -29.65 -1.89 -23.63
C ASN A 364 -29.91 -2.32 -22.18
N GLY A 365 -29.41 -3.51 -21.79
CA GLY A 365 -29.47 -3.95 -20.40
C GLY A 365 -28.73 -2.99 -19.47
N THR A 366 -27.51 -2.58 -19.85
CA THR A 366 -26.73 -1.60 -19.08
C THR A 366 -27.44 -0.25 -18.94
N ARG A 367 -28.09 0.26 -20.00
CA ARG A 367 -28.86 1.51 -19.92
C ARG A 367 -29.99 1.41 -18.89
N LYS A 368 -30.73 0.30 -18.93
CA LYS A 368 -31.85 0.06 -18.01
C LYS A 368 -31.39 -0.06 -16.55
N SER A 369 -30.21 -0.62 -16.29
CA SER A 369 -29.66 -0.72 -14.93
C SER A 369 -29.15 0.60 -14.37
N LEU A 370 -28.89 1.60 -15.22
CA LEU A 370 -28.33 2.90 -14.82
C LEU A 370 -29.36 4.05 -14.87
N SER A 371 -30.55 3.79 -15.41
CA SER A 371 -31.72 4.68 -15.35
C SER A 371 -32.51 4.42 -14.08
#